data_AF-A0AAU6VJW8-F1
#
_entry.id   AF-A0AAU6VJW8-F1
#
_cell.length_a   1.000
_cell.length_b   1.000
_cell.length_c   1.000
_cell.angle_alpha   90.00
_cell.angle_beta   90.00
_cell.angle_gamma   90.00
#
_symmetry.space_group_name_H-M   'P 1'
#
loop_
_entity.id
_entity.type
_entity.pdbx_description
1 polymer ?
#
loop_
_entity_poly.entity_id
_entity_poly.type
_entity_poly.pdbx_seq_one_letter_code
_entity_poly.pdbx_strand_id
1 'polypeptide(L)'
;MSLSISAIAALALSVGPSAIRGLSSLFGESKTAEQLAGIVEAAESAFPPEREFARLDYVHEKLSMLSPDQLIELEKIQLQLEQEVTRRQELSLQDKQAAHEQTQKTIREGDKALDEKIRRLRPAQSWISFWAGYLYALIAEIALSQGIGSGTDIFLLLTLWSYAFAYFGLRTIDGFAPYPKSSGDKATGALKEVATGVATGVIGNLIKGRLKKS
;
A
#
# COMPACT_ATOMS: atom_id res chain seq x y z
N MET A 1 -4.34 -28.40 1.83
CA MET A 1 -5.31 -27.56 1.10
C MET A 1 -4.75 -27.43 -0.30
N SER A 2 -5.38 -28.04 -1.31
CA SER A 2 -4.95 -27.85 -2.70
C SER A 2 -5.19 -26.38 -3.08
N LEU A 3 -4.11 -25.61 -3.20
CA LEU A 3 -4.18 -24.22 -3.67
C LEU A 3 -4.76 -24.21 -5.09
N SER A 4 -5.72 -23.31 -5.34
CA SER A 4 -6.34 -23.21 -6.65
C SER A 4 -5.31 -22.72 -7.67
N ILE A 5 -5.37 -23.22 -8.91
CA ILE A 5 -4.49 -22.80 -10.01
C ILE A 5 -4.53 -21.27 -10.22
N SER A 6 -5.65 -20.64 -9.88
CA SER A 6 -5.81 -19.17 -9.87
C SER A 6 -4.94 -18.45 -8.84
N ALA A 7 -4.77 -19.03 -7.64
CA ALA A 7 -3.89 -18.47 -6.61
C ALA A 7 -2.42 -18.56 -7.03
N ILE A 8 -2.04 -19.68 -7.67
CA ILE A 8 -0.71 -19.88 -8.26
C ILE A 8 -0.44 -18.84 -9.35
N ALA A 9 -1.39 -18.64 -10.26
CA ALA A 9 -1.27 -17.66 -11.35
C ALA A 9 -1.11 -16.22 -10.81
N ALA A 10 -1.90 -15.84 -9.81
CA ALA A 10 -1.82 -14.52 -9.20
C ALA A 10 -0.48 -14.29 -8.49
N LEU A 11 0.01 -15.29 -7.76
CA LEU A 11 1.27 -15.21 -7.06
C LEU A 11 2.46 -15.13 -8.03
N ALA A 12 2.47 -15.98 -9.07
CA ALA A 12 3.50 -15.96 -10.10
C ALA A 12 3.56 -14.62 -10.85
N LEU A 13 2.40 -14.01 -11.15
CA LEU A 13 2.32 -12.68 -11.77
C LEU A 13 2.84 -11.58 -10.84
N SER A 14 2.53 -11.65 -9.53
CA SER A 14 2.95 -10.64 -8.55
C SER A 14 4.46 -10.64 -8.27
N VAL A 15 5.08 -11.81 -8.39
CA VAL A 15 6.52 -12.01 -8.14
C VAL A 15 7.34 -11.75 -9.41
N GLY A 16 6.75 -12.02 -10.59
CA GLY A 16 7.36 -11.79 -11.89
C GLY A 16 8.36 -12.89 -12.32
N PRO A 17 8.72 -12.94 -13.61
CA PRO A 17 9.46 -14.06 -14.20
C PRO A 17 10.92 -14.14 -13.72
N SER A 18 11.55 -13.00 -13.42
CA SER A 18 12.95 -12.94 -12.96
C SER A 18 13.16 -13.53 -11.56
N ALA A 19 12.21 -13.33 -10.66
CA ALA A 19 12.25 -13.90 -9.32
C ALA A 19 11.95 -15.41 -9.34
N ILE A 20 11.07 -15.88 -10.22
CA ILE A 20 10.81 -17.32 -10.42
C ILE A 20 12.08 -18.02 -10.94
N ARG A 21 12.80 -17.43 -11.89
CA ARG A 21 14.09 -17.96 -12.38
C ARG A 21 15.19 -17.91 -11.33
N GLY A 22 15.27 -16.82 -10.57
CA GLY A 22 16.24 -16.68 -9.47
C GLY A 22 16.01 -17.69 -8.35
N LEU A 23 14.76 -18.09 -8.10
CA LEU A 23 14.45 -19.15 -7.14
C LEU A 23 14.69 -20.54 -7.74
N SER A 24 14.37 -20.75 -9.02
CA SER A 24 14.71 -22.00 -9.74
C SER A 24 16.20 -22.31 -9.67
N SER A 25 17.07 -21.29 -9.86
CA SER A 25 18.52 -21.48 -9.77
C SER A 25 19.03 -21.74 -8.35
N LEU A 26 18.32 -21.25 -7.32
CA LEU A 26 18.69 -21.47 -5.91
C LEU A 26 18.21 -22.83 -5.36
N PHE A 27 17.11 -23.38 -5.91
CA PHE A 27 16.45 -24.57 -5.35
C PHE A 27 16.53 -25.82 -6.23
N GLY A 28 17.31 -25.75 -7.30
CA GLY A 28 17.56 -26.85 -8.24
C GLY A 28 16.83 -26.60 -9.55
N GLU A 29 17.59 -26.64 -10.65
CA GLU A 29 17.12 -26.33 -12.01
C GLU A 29 15.88 -27.16 -12.38
N SER A 30 14.70 -26.58 -12.17
CA SER A 30 13.45 -27.24 -12.51
C SER A 30 12.94 -26.73 -13.85
N LYS A 31 12.74 -27.67 -14.79
CA LYS A 31 12.15 -27.39 -16.10
C LYS A 31 10.73 -26.82 -15.98
N THR A 32 10.01 -27.13 -14.90
CA THR A 32 8.65 -26.60 -14.64
C THR A 32 8.69 -25.15 -14.17
N ALA A 33 9.72 -24.74 -13.42
CA ALA A 33 9.92 -23.35 -13.02
C ALA A 33 10.28 -22.45 -14.21
N GLU A 34 11.10 -22.94 -15.15
CA GLU A 34 11.43 -22.20 -16.38
C GLU A 34 10.20 -22.07 -17.29
N GLN A 35 9.37 -23.11 -17.37
CA GLN A 35 8.10 -23.06 -18.09
C GLN A 35 7.12 -22.06 -17.45
N LEU A 36 7.01 -22.03 -16.11
CA LEU A 36 6.20 -21.04 -15.40
C LEU A 36 6.69 -19.61 -15.67
N ALA A 37 7.99 -19.37 -15.58
CA ALA A 37 8.58 -18.06 -15.86
C ALA A 37 8.33 -17.64 -17.31
N GLY A 38 8.45 -18.56 -18.28
CA GLY A 38 8.12 -18.30 -19.68
C GLY A 38 6.63 -17.98 -19.91
N ILE A 39 5.71 -18.64 -19.20
CA ILE A 39 4.27 -18.36 -19.28
C ILE A 39 3.96 -16.96 -18.73
N VAL A 40 4.57 -16.56 -17.60
CA VAL A 40 4.40 -15.23 -17.00
C VAL A 40 4.99 -14.13 -17.91
N GLU A 41 6.16 -14.37 -18.49
CA GLU A 41 6.81 -13.44 -19.43
C GLU A 41 5.99 -13.26 -20.72
N ALA A 42 5.40 -14.34 -21.24
CA ALA A 42 4.47 -14.29 -22.36
C ALA A 42 3.20 -13.49 -22.01
N ALA A 43 2.68 -13.61 -20.78
CA ALA A 43 1.54 -12.83 -20.31
C ALA A 43 1.87 -11.33 -20.17
N GLU A 44 3.05 -11.01 -19.63
CA GLU A 44 3.53 -9.62 -19.51
C GLU A 44 3.77 -8.96 -20.87
N SER A 45 4.26 -9.72 -21.85
CA SER A 45 4.51 -9.25 -23.21
C SER A 45 3.22 -9.11 -24.03
N ALA A 46 2.24 -10.00 -23.83
CA ALA A 46 0.99 -10.02 -24.61
C ALA A 46 -0.03 -8.95 -24.16
N PHE A 47 0.02 -8.52 -22.90
CA PHE A 47 -0.97 -7.60 -22.35
C PHE A 47 -0.32 -6.43 -21.61
N PRO A 48 -0.82 -5.19 -21.76
CA PRO A 48 -0.36 -4.04 -20.97
C PRO A 48 -0.71 -4.20 -19.47
N PRO A 49 0.00 -3.48 -18.57
CA PRO A 49 -0.17 -3.63 -17.12
C PRO A 49 -1.57 -3.29 -16.61
N GLU A 50 -2.33 -2.46 -17.32
CA GLU A 50 -3.70 -2.12 -16.96
C GLU A 50 -4.70 -3.28 -17.13
N ARG A 51 -4.32 -4.35 -17.84
CA ARG A 51 -5.17 -5.53 -18.11
C ARG A 51 -4.77 -6.73 -17.27
N GLU A 52 -4.68 -6.55 -15.96
CA GLU A 52 -4.30 -7.61 -15.01
C GLU A 52 -5.18 -8.85 -15.14
N PHE A 53 -6.50 -8.70 -15.29
CA PHE A 53 -7.43 -9.83 -15.46
C PHE A 53 -7.11 -10.69 -16.69
N ALA A 54 -6.77 -10.07 -17.82
CA ALA A 54 -6.42 -10.81 -19.04
C ALA A 54 -5.10 -11.58 -18.91
N ARG A 55 -4.15 -11.03 -18.12
CA ARG A 55 -2.89 -11.73 -17.81
C ARG A 55 -3.13 -12.93 -16.90
N LEU A 56 -3.95 -12.75 -15.87
CA LEU A 56 -4.32 -13.82 -14.94
C LEU A 56 -5.04 -14.96 -15.65
N ASP A 57 -6.02 -14.65 -16.51
CA ASP A 57 -6.76 -15.64 -17.29
C ASP A 57 -5.83 -16.43 -18.23
N TYR A 58 -4.89 -15.74 -18.90
CA TYR A 58 -3.91 -16.39 -19.78
C TYR A 58 -2.98 -17.35 -19.02
N VAL A 59 -2.44 -16.92 -17.88
CA VAL A 59 -1.57 -17.77 -17.05
C VAL A 59 -2.37 -18.96 -16.51
N HIS A 60 -3.59 -18.73 -16.03
CA HIS A 60 -4.47 -19.79 -15.53
C HIS A 60 -4.77 -20.85 -16.60
N GLU A 61 -5.14 -20.42 -17.82
CA GLU A 61 -5.41 -21.31 -18.95
C GLU A 61 -4.18 -22.19 -19.25
N LYS A 62 -2.98 -21.58 -19.32
CA LYS A 62 -1.75 -22.32 -19.59
C LYS A 62 -1.35 -23.28 -18.46
N LEU A 63 -1.57 -22.91 -17.21
CA LEU A 63 -1.31 -23.78 -16.06
C LEU A 63 -2.27 -24.96 -15.98
N SER A 64 -3.52 -24.79 -16.41
CA SER A 64 -4.50 -25.87 -16.48
C SER A 64 -4.21 -26.94 -17.55
N MET A 65 -3.31 -26.65 -18.50
CA MET A 65 -2.87 -27.57 -19.55
C MET A 65 -1.65 -28.42 -19.15
N LEU A 66 -1.05 -28.19 -17.98
CA LEU A 66 0.13 -28.92 -17.51
C LEU A 66 -0.21 -30.32 -16.99
N SER A 67 0.76 -31.23 -17.01
CA SER A 67 0.53 -32.60 -16.55
C SER A 67 0.39 -32.68 -15.02
N PRO A 68 -0.33 -33.69 -14.47
CA PRO A 68 -0.54 -33.80 -13.02
C PRO A 68 0.75 -33.85 -12.19
N ASP A 69 1.83 -34.41 -12.72
CA ASP A 69 3.15 -34.44 -12.06
C ASP A 69 3.78 -33.05 -11.97
N GLN A 70 3.59 -32.20 -12.97
CA GLN A 70 4.10 -30.82 -12.99
C GLN A 70 3.34 -29.93 -12.00
N LEU A 71 2.05 -30.21 -11.74
CA LEU A 71 1.26 -29.48 -10.75
C LEU A 71 1.77 -29.70 -9.31
N ILE A 72 2.29 -30.90 -9.00
CA ILE A 72 2.88 -31.21 -7.69
C ILE A 72 4.21 -30.47 -7.50
N GLU A 73 5.03 -30.34 -8.53
CA GLU A 73 6.26 -29.53 -8.48
C GLU A 73 5.96 -28.04 -8.34
N LEU A 74 4.93 -27.55 -9.03
CA LEU A 74 4.47 -26.16 -8.90
C LEU A 74 3.98 -25.84 -7.49
N GLU A 75 3.28 -26.75 -6.82
CA GLU A 75 2.85 -26.56 -5.44
C GLU A 75 4.06 -26.40 -4.48
N LYS A 76 5.14 -27.18 -4.69
CA LYS A 76 6.38 -27.03 -3.93
C LYS A 76 7.06 -25.69 -4.18
N ILE A 77 7.16 -25.27 -5.44
CA ILE A 77 7.76 -23.99 -5.83
C ILE A 77 6.93 -22.82 -5.28
N GLN A 78 5.60 -22.94 -5.28
CA GLN A 78 4.71 -21.93 -4.73
C GLN A 78 4.91 -21.74 -3.23
N LEU A 79 4.95 -22.84 -2.47
CA LEU A 79 5.14 -22.77 -1.02
C LEU A 79 6.46 -22.07 -0.66
N GLN A 80 7.50 -22.29 -1.47
CA GLN A 80 8.79 -21.61 -1.33
C GLN A 80 8.72 -20.13 -1.73
N LEU A 81 8.02 -19.80 -2.81
CA LEU A 81 7.80 -18.41 -3.21
C LEU A 81 7.05 -17.62 -2.12
N GLU A 82 6.02 -18.20 -1.53
CA GLU A 82 5.26 -17.59 -0.43
C GLU A 82 6.16 -17.32 0.78
N GLN A 83 6.99 -18.29 1.18
CA GLN A 83 7.94 -18.12 2.28
C GLN A 83 8.93 -16.97 2.02
N GLU A 84 9.47 -16.89 0.81
CA GLU A 84 10.41 -15.82 0.43
C GLU A 84 9.73 -14.44 0.36
N VAL A 85 8.51 -14.37 -0.17
CA VAL A 85 7.72 -13.12 -0.17
C VAL A 85 7.43 -12.68 1.27
N THR A 86 6.98 -13.58 2.13
CA THR A 86 6.74 -13.27 3.55
C THR A 86 8.03 -12.81 4.24
N ARG A 87 9.16 -13.48 3.99
CA ARG A 87 10.46 -13.10 4.56
C ARG A 87 10.90 -11.70 4.11
N ARG A 88 10.75 -11.36 2.83
CA ARG A 88 11.06 -10.02 2.30
C ARG A 88 10.16 -8.95 2.91
N GLN A 89 8.88 -9.26 3.09
CA GLN A 89 7.95 -8.36 3.75
C GLN A 89 8.35 -8.14 5.22
N GLU A 90 8.71 -9.20 5.93
CA GLU A 90 9.19 -9.12 7.32
C GLU A 90 10.44 -8.24 7.42
N LEU A 91 11.45 -8.46 6.58
CA LEU A 91 12.66 -7.64 6.54
C LEU A 91 12.36 -6.16 6.25
N SER A 92 11.49 -5.88 5.27
CA SER A 92 11.09 -4.50 4.95
C SER A 92 10.35 -3.82 6.11
N LEU A 93 9.47 -4.57 6.80
CA LEU A 93 8.77 -4.07 7.98
C LEU A 93 9.73 -3.85 9.15
N GLN A 94 10.68 -4.76 9.36
CA GLN A 94 11.70 -4.66 10.39
C GLN A 94 12.60 -3.44 10.16
N ASP A 95 13.05 -3.21 8.92
CA ASP A 95 13.84 -2.03 8.55
C ASP A 95 13.08 -0.72 8.82
N LYS A 96 11.79 -0.68 8.47
CA LYS A 96 10.93 0.49 8.77
C LYS A 96 10.78 0.71 10.27
N GLN A 97 10.56 -0.36 11.03
CA GLN A 97 10.45 -0.29 12.49
C GLN A 97 11.77 0.17 13.11
N ALA A 98 12.91 -0.36 12.66
CA ALA A 98 14.25 0.03 13.12
C ALA A 98 14.55 1.51 12.81
N ALA A 99 14.20 1.99 11.62
CA ALA A 99 14.35 3.40 11.25
C ALA A 99 13.49 4.31 12.14
N HIS A 100 12.24 3.92 12.44
CA HIS A 100 11.39 4.63 13.38
C HIS A 100 11.96 4.61 14.80
N GLU A 101 12.46 3.46 15.26
CA GLU A 101 13.07 3.32 16.58
C GLU A 101 14.31 4.21 16.73
N GLN A 102 15.20 4.22 15.73
CA GLN A 102 16.38 5.09 15.71
C GLN A 102 15.98 6.57 15.72
N THR A 103 15.01 6.97 14.91
CA THR A 103 14.49 8.35 14.90
C THR A 103 13.97 8.74 16.29
N GLN A 104 13.23 7.85 16.95
CA GLN A 104 12.69 8.08 18.28
C GLN A 104 13.77 8.11 19.35
N LYS A 105 14.83 7.29 19.23
CA LYS A 105 16.00 7.33 20.10
C LYS A 105 16.70 8.68 19.99
N THR A 106 16.97 9.18 18.78
CA THR A 106 17.57 10.51 18.56
C THR A 106 16.72 11.63 19.15
N ILE A 107 15.39 11.57 18.98
CA ILE A 107 14.47 12.54 19.59
C ILE A 107 14.57 12.49 21.12
N ARG A 108 14.48 11.29 21.72
CA ARG A 108 14.57 11.10 23.18
C ARG A 108 15.93 11.51 23.75
N GLU A 109 17.01 11.25 23.02
CA GLU A 109 18.37 11.68 23.40
C GLU A 109 18.49 13.20 23.32
N GLY A 110 17.90 13.83 22.30
CA GLY A 110 17.78 15.28 22.22
C GLY A 110 16.97 15.91 23.36
N ASP A 111 15.91 15.24 23.85
CA ASP A 111 15.14 15.69 25.02
C ASP A 111 15.89 15.47 26.35
N LYS A 112 16.84 14.52 26.38
CA LYS A 112 17.75 14.27 27.50
C LYS A 112 19.05 15.10 27.44
N ALA A 113 19.17 16.01 26.48
CA ALA A 113 20.34 16.87 26.37
C ALA A 113 20.61 17.60 27.69
N LEU A 114 21.88 17.64 28.10
CA LEU A 114 22.33 18.34 29.31
C LEU A 114 22.11 19.87 29.22
N ASP A 115 22.08 20.40 28.00
CA ASP A 115 21.79 21.81 27.74
C ASP A 115 20.29 22.09 27.84
N GLU A 116 19.92 22.88 28.86
CA GLU A 116 18.56 23.28 29.14
C GLU A 116 17.91 24.06 27.97
N LYS A 117 18.68 24.82 27.19
CA LYS A 117 18.14 25.57 26.04
C LYS A 117 17.63 24.61 24.97
N ILE A 118 18.39 23.57 24.64
CA ILE A 118 18.02 22.58 23.63
C ILE A 118 16.77 21.80 24.06
N ARG A 119 16.70 21.42 25.35
CA ARG A 119 15.55 20.72 25.93
C ARG A 119 14.26 21.53 25.90
N ARG A 120 14.33 22.85 26.09
CA ARG A 120 13.15 23.74 26.14
C ARG A 120 12.68 24.21 24.75
N LEU A 121 13.57 24.25 23.76
CA LEU A 121 13.26 24.75 22.41
C LEU A 121 12.19 23.92 21.68
N ARG A 122 12.24 22.59 21.79
CA ARG A 122 11.27 21.70 21.11
C ARG A 122 9.84 21.86 21.65
N PRO A 123 9.61 21.85 22.99
CA PRO A 123 8.32 22.23 23.54
C PRO A 123 7.92 23.65 23.14
N ALA A 124 8.83 24.64 23.24
CA ALA A 124 8.52 26.03 22.93
C ALA A 124 8.05 26.21 21.47
N GLN A 125 8.68 25.53 20.52
CA GLN A 125 8.29 25.56 19.11
C GLN A 125 6.87 25.01 18.89
N SER A 126 6.50 23.92 19.60
CA SER A 126 5.14 23.38 19.58
C SER A 126 4.12 24.39 20.13
N TRP A 127 4.42 25.03 21.26
CA TRP A 127 3.55 26.05 21.85
C TRP A 127 3.39 27.28 20.94
N ILE A 128 4.47 27.76 20.33
CA ILE A 128 4.43 28.90 19.40
C ILE A 128 3.56 28.55 18.18
N SER A 129 3.75 27.36 17.60
CA SER A 129 2.93 26.86 16.49
C SER A 129 1.46 26.75 16.87
N PHE A 130 1.14 26.23 18.06
CA PHE A 130 -0.23 26.14 18.56
C PHE A 130 -0.90 27.51 18.68
N TRP A 131 -0.23 28.44 19.36
CA TRP A 131 -0.74 29.80 19.55
C TRP A 131 -0.84 30.58 18.23
N ALA A 132 0.10 30.39 17.29
CA ALA A 132 0.04 31.01 15.98
C ALA A 132 -1.21 30.58 15.19
N GLY A 133 -1.53 29.28 15.18
CA GLY A 133 -2.75 28.79 14.53
C GLY A 133 -4.03 29.27 15.24
N TYR A 134 -4.04 29.28 16.57
CA TYR A 134 -5.17 29.80 17.35
C TYR A 134 -5.43 31.29 17.09
N LEU A 135 -4.37 32.11 17.09
CA LEU A 135 -4.46 33.53 16.81
C LEU A 135 -4.91 33.80 15.37
N TYR A 136 -4.39 33.03 14.41
CA TYR A 136 -4.80 33.11 13.01
C TYR A 136 -6.30 32.85 12.86
N ALA A 137 -6.82 31.76 13.43
CA ALA A 137 -8.25 31.44 13.38
C ALA A 137 -9.10 32.55 14.01
N LEU A 138 -8.73 33.03 15.20
CA LEU A 138 -9.46 34.12 15.85
C LEU A 138 -9.49 35.39 14.99
N ILE A 139 -8.35 35.82 14.44
CA ILE A 139 -8.28 37.02 13.60
C ILE A 139 -9.09 36.84 12.32
N ALA A 140 -9.01 35.67 11.68
CA ALA A 140 -9.73 35.37 10.44
C ALA A 140 -11.25 35.36 10.66
N GLU A 141 -11.74 34.81 11.76
CA GLU A 141 -13.17 34.83 12.12
C GLU A 141 -13.64 36.24 12.51
N ILE A 142 -12.82 37.02 13.24
CA ILE A 142 -13.15 38.42 13.54
C ILE A 142 -13.24 39.23 12.24
N ALA A 143 -12.30 39.07 11.33
CA ALA A 143 -12.30 39.76 10.05
C ALA A 143 -13.54 39.38 9.22
N LEU A 144 -13.92 38.09 9.19
CA LEU A 144 -15.15 37.62 8.56
C LEU A 144 -16.40 38.28 9.19
N SER A 145 -16.47 38.37 10.52
CA SER A 145 -17.61 39.01 11.20
C SER A 145 -17.76 40.51 10.86
N GLN A 146 -16.67 41.16 10.45
CA GLN A 146 -16.65 42.57 10.02
C GLN A 146 -16.84 42.71 8.49
N GLY A 147 -17.05 41.60 7.77
CA GLY A 147 -17.20 41.57 6.31
C GLY A 147 -15.88 41.74 5.55
N ILE A 148 -14.73 41.58 6.22
CA ILE A 148 -13.40 41.72 5.65
C ILE A 148 -12.76 40.33 5.57
N GLY A 149 -12.74 39.74 4.37
CA GLY A 149 -12.10 38.43 4.13
C GLY A 149 -13.06 37.24 4.14
N SER A 150 -12.49 36.05 4.01
CA SER A 150 -13.22 34.78 3.75
C SER A 150 -13.32 33.83 4.95
N GLY A 151 -12.88 34.24 6.14
CA GLY A 151 -12.82 33.37 7.33
C GLY A 151 -11.56 32.51 7.39
N THR A 152 -11.55 31.56 8.31
CA THR A 152 -10.38 30.69 8.55
C THR A 152 -10.19 29.67 7.42
N ASP A 153 -9.03 29.72 6.76
CA ASP A 153 -8.61 28.66 5.83
C ASP A 153 -8.06 27.46 6.62
N ILE A 154 -8.75 26.33 6.49
CA ILE A 154 -8.42 25.07 7.15
C ILE A 154 -7.02 24.59 6.74
N PHE A 155 -6.61 24.75 5.47
CA PHE A 155 -5.29 24.30 5.02
C PHE A 155 -4.18 25.12 5.66
N LEU A 156 -4.37 26.44 5.76
CA LEU A 156 -3.40 27.33 6.41
C LEU A 156 -3.34 27.07 7.93
N LEU A 157 -4.50 26.86 8.57
CA LEU A 157 -4.57 26.50 9.98
C LEU A 157 -3.84 25.18 10.28
N LEU A 158 -4.08 24.14 9.49
CA LEU A 158 -3.40 22.85 9.63
C LEU A 158 -1.90 22.94 9.39
N THR A 159 -1.47 23.80 8.45
CA THR A 159 -0.06 24.06 8.19
C THR A 159 0.60 24.74 9.41
N LEU A 160 -0.08 25.73 10.01
CA LEU A 160 0.40 26.41 11.21
C LEU A 160 0.47 25.48 12.42
N TRP A 161 -0.44 24.52 12.54
CA TRP A 161 -0.47 23.53 13.63
C TRP A 161 0.36 22.26 13.38
N SER A 162 0.97 22.10 12.20
CA SER A 162 1.80 20.94 11.84
C SER A 162 2.84 20.58 12.91
N TYR A 163 3.58 21.56 13.43
CA TYR A 163 4.58 21.34 14.46
C TYR A 163 3.98 20.99 15.82
N ALA A 164 2.86 21.61 16.20
CA ALA A 164 2.14 21.28 17.42
C ALA A 164 1.65 19.82 17.40
N PHE A 165 1.05 19.39 16.29
CA PHE A 165 0.58 18.02 16.09
C PHE A 165 1.70 17.00 16.06
N ALA A 166 2.82 17.30 15.40
CA ALA A 166 3.99 16.44 15.39
C ALA A 166 4.55 16.22 16.81
N TYR A 167 4.59 17.28 17.64
CA TYR A 167 5.05 17.21 19.02
C TYR A 167 4.08 16.41 19.92
N PHE A 168 2.77 16.59 19.76
CA PHE A 168 1.76 15.80 20.48
C PHE A 168 1.62 14.36 19.97
N GLY A 169 2.39 13.96 18.95
CA GLY A 169 2.47 12.59 18.47
C GLY A 169 1.43 12.20 17.42
N LEU A 170 0.77 13.18 16.80
CA LEU A 170 -0.18 12.96 15.72
C LEU A 170 0.60 12.70 14.41
N ARG A 171 0.75 11.41 14.06
CA ARG A 171 1.58 10.98 12.90
C ARG A 171 0.79 10.86 11.60
N THR A 172 -0.48 10.47 11.71
CA THR A 172 -1.43 10.36 10.61
C THR A 172 -2.83 10.60 11.16
N ILE A 173 -3.70 11.25 10.40
CA ILE A 173 -5.13 11.41 10.76
C ILE A 173 -5.82 10.03 10.88
N ASP A 174 -5.24 9.00 10.24
CA ASP A 174 -5.67 7.60 10.26
C ASP A 174 -5.50 6.91 11.64
N GLY A 175 -4.75 7.51 12.58
CA GLY A 175 -4.57 6.99 13.94
C GLY A 175 -5.74 7.27 14.90
N PHE A 176 -6.71 8.09 14.48
CA PHE A 176 -7.92 8.44 15.25
C PHE A 176 -9.17 7.66 14.82
N ALA A 177 -9.02 6.61 14.00
CA ALA A 177 -10.13 5.71 13.71
C ALA A 177 -10.39 4.80 14.94
N PRO A 178 -11.64 4.68 15.44
CA PRO A 178 -12.02 3.77 16.53
C PRO A 178 -11.68 2.29 16.25
N TYR A 179 -11.41 1.97 14.98
CA TYR A 179 -10.86 0.71 14.53
C TYR A 179 -9.56 1.02 13.80
N PRO A 180 -8.38 0.74 14.37
CA PRO A 180 -7.15 0.79 13.61
C PRO A 180 -7.33 -0.20 12.47
N LYS A 181 -7.48 0.29 11.24
CA LYS A 181 -7.53 -0.57 10.06
C LYS A 181 -6.23 -1.33 10.03
N SER A 182 -6.29 -2.60 10.44
CA SER A 182 -5.21 -3.54 10.18
C SER A 182 -4.95 -3.49 8.68
N SER A 183 -3.70 -3.75 8.27
CA SER A 183 -3.31 -3.81 6.86
C SER A 183 -4.23 -4.67 5.99
N GLY A 184 -5.02 -5.59 6.57
CA GLY A 184 -6.08 -6.34 5.89
C GLY A 184 -7.30 -5.51 5.44
N ASP A 185 -7.71 -4.50 6.20
CA ASP A 185 -8.89 -3.66 5.89
C ASP A 185 -8.64 -2.68 4.73
N LYS A 186 -7.37 -2.36 4.47
CA LYS A 186 -6.96 -1.57 3.30
C LYS A 186 -7.01 -2.42 2.02
N ALA A 187 -6.66 -3.69 2.11
CA ALA A 187 -6.75 -4.64 1.00
C ALA A 187 -8.21 -5.01 0.65
N THR A 188 -9.06 -5.27 1.65
CA THR A 188 -10.50 -5.50 1.41
C THR A 188 -11.24 -4.25 0.96
N GLY A 189 -10.84 -3.06 1.41
CA GLY A 189 -11.35 -1.78 0.91
C GLY A 189 -11.05 -1.59 -0.58
N ALA A 190 -9.81 -1.84 -1.00
CA ALA A 190 -9.41 -1.76 -2.41
C ALA A 190 -10.14 -2.81 -3.27
N LEU A 191 -10.29 -4.05 -2.78
CA LEU A 191 -11.04 -5.10 -3.48
C LEU A 191 -12.53 -4.78 -3.60
N LYS A 192 -13.12 -4.13 -2.59
CA LYS A 192 -14.53 -3.73 -2.61
C LYS A 192 -14.78 -2.57 -3.58
N GLU A 193 -13.87 -1.58 -3.64
CA GLU A 193 -13.94 -0.50 -4.62
C GLU A 193 -13.81 -1.01 -6.06
N VAL A 194 -12.87 -1.95 -6.30
CA VAL A 194 -12.72 -2.64 -7.59
C VAL A 194 -13.99 -3.42 -7.93
N ALA A 195 -14.59 -4.16 -6.99
CA ALA A 195 -15.83 -4.90 -7.21
C ALA A 195 -17.03 -3.99 -7.54
N THR A 196 -17.15 -2.84 -6.86
CA THR A 196 -18.21 -1.85 -7.17
C THR A 196 -17.96 -1.13 -8.50
N GLY A 197 -16.70 -0.89 -8.88
CA GLY A 197 -16.34 -0.37 -10.20
C GLY A 197 -16.70 -1.34 -11.32
N VAL A 198 -16.47 -2.65 -11.12
CA VAL A 198 -16.84 -3.71 -12.06
C VAL A 198 -18.36 -3.81 -12.24
N ALA A 199 -19.14 -3.77 -11.16
CA ALA A 199 -20.60 -3.82 -11.25
C ALA A 199 -21.17 -2.64 -12.05
N THR A 200 -20.63 -1.44 -11.84
CA THR A 200 -21.11 -0.22 -12.51
C THR A 200 -20.69 -0.18 -13.98
N GLY A 201 -19.48 -0.63 -14.30
CA GLY A 201 -18.97 -0.69 -15.68
C GLY A 201 -19.65 -1.75 -16.55
N VAL A 202 -19.98 -2.92 -15.98
CA VAL A 202 -20.67 -4.00 -16.69
C VAL A 202 -22.12 -3.62 -17.00
N ILE A 203 -22.82 -2.99 -16.04
CA ILE A 203 -24.20 -2.51 -16.25
C ILE A 203 -24.22 -1.39 -17.29
N GLY A 204 -23.27 -0.45 -17.26
CA GLY A 204 -23.16 0.63 -18.24
C GLY A 204 -22.92 0.13 -19.68
N ASN A 205 -22.09 -0.90 -19.85
CA ASN A 205 -21.82 -1.49 -21.17
C ASN A 205 -22.98 -2.36 -21.68
N LEU A 206 -23.72 -3.03 -20.80
CA LEU A 206 -24.94 -3.77 -21.16
C LEU A 206 -26.05 -2.83 -21.64
N ILE A 207 -26.20 -1.66 -21.03
CA ILE A 207 -27.20 -0.65 -21.45
C ILE A 207 -26.81 -0.01 -22.79
N LYS A 208 -25.54 0.36 -22.99
CA LYS A 208 -25.06 0.91 -24.27
C LYS A 208 -25.11 -0.11 -25.42
N GLY A 209 -24.83 -1.38 -25.14
CA GLY A 209 -24.92 -2.45 -26.15
C GLY A 209 -26.34 -2.73 -26.63
N ARG A 210 -27.35 -2.46 -25.80
CA ARG A 210 -28.78 -2.65 -26.15
C ARG A 210 -29.36 -1.49 -26.94
N LEU A 211 -28.89 -0.26 -26.71
CA LEU A 211 -29.34 0.94 -27.41
C LEU A 211 -28.78 1.08 -28.84
N LYS A 212 -27.66 0.41 -29.16
CA LYS A 212 -27.06 0.45 -30.51
C LYS A 212 -27.66 -0.60 -31.48
N LYS A 213 -28.62 -1.40 -31.01
CA LYS A 213 -29.30 -2.47 -31.77
C LYS A 213 -30.79 -2.21 -32.02
N SER A 214 -31.27 -1.00 -31.72
CA SER A 214 -32.62 -0.53 -32.06
C SER A 214 -32.56 0.55 -33.12
#